data_AF-A0A1H2KR67-F1
#
_entry.id   AF-A0A1H2KR67-F1
#
_cell.length_a   1.000
_cell.length_b   1.000
_cell.length_c   1.000
_cell.angle_alpha   90.00
_cell.angle_beta   90.00
_cell.angle_gamma   90.00
#
_symmetry.space_group_name_H-M   'P 1'
#
loop_
_entity.id
_entity.type
_entity.pdbx_description
1 polymer ?
#
loop_
_entity_poly.entity_id
_entity_poly.type
_entity_poly.pdbx_seq_one_letter_code
_entity_poly.pdbx_strand_id
1 'polypeptide(L)'
;MRHGDEAPLDLGVVGAVDQLEPAEAPSREGSGRWRWAFLALAFVAGGVLGLVVADSRDDAAAYADVRLVSGMVMSSYGQADEVLPSQIEVTVLNLGEHEVEILGLQPHGTTVEPGAEEEEPLTAPPGEWVTARQDGLIVDCDAEVDAEDGVQIRVRDAGGTERVVEADGMPEYGGVSDALRYGCESAAEIYPDIGAMVTASDAESITIDVRLSNPGTEPMEVSALETDTPGVAAAAGADLPFELPPGESVGVPLTWTVTDCRLARTWPDPQVVYRVGRYDASLGTYPLDAPAQAALVLLTDRVCGDAP
;
A
#
# COMPACT_ATOMS: atom_id res chain seq x y z
N MET A 1 -48.79 38.57 13.43
CA MET A 1 -47.69 37.94 14.17
C MET A 1 -46.44 38.07 13.31
N ARG A 2 -45.31 38.34 13.98
CA ARG A 2 -44.11 39.03 13.50
C ARG A 2 -43.52 38.49 12.19
N HIS A 3 -43.35 39.38 11.21
CA HIS A 3 -42.25 39.30 10.24
C HIS A 3 -40.95 39.49 11.03
N GLY A 4 -40.02 38.53 10.90
CA GLY A 4 -38.66 38.68 11.37
C GLY A 4 -37.89 39.49 10.34
N ASP A 5 -37.49 40.69 10.75
CA ASP A 5 -36.51 41.51 10.05
C ASP A 5 -35.13 40.84 10.18
N GLU A 6 -34.68 40.14 9.13
CA GLU A 6 -33.26 39.81 8.96
C GLU A 6 -32.57 41.05 8.40
N ALA A 7 -31.83 41.74 9.28
CA ALA A 7 -30.98 42.85 8.92
C ALA A 7 -29.90 42.40 7.92
N PRO A 8 -29.55 43.23 6.92
CA PRO A 8 -28.45 42.91 6.01
C PRO A 8 -27.12 42.86 6.77
N LEU A 9 -26.33 41.83 6.47
CA LEU A 9 -24.98 41.61 7.00
C LEU A 9 -24.11 42.86 6.78
N ASP A 10 -23.77 43.50 7.91
CA ASP A 10 -22.84 44.62 8.00
C ASP A 10 -21.42 44.09 7.73
N LEU A 11 -20.97 44.28 6.50
CA LEU A 11 -19.60 44.05 6.09
C LEU A 11 -18.75 45.14 6.75
N GLY A 12 -18.17 44.80 7.90
CA GLY A 12 -17.28 45.64 8.68
C GLY A 12 -16.31 46.41 7.80
N VAL A 13 -16.57 47.71 7.70
CA VAL A 13 -15.69 48.67 7.04
C VAL A 13 -14.42 48.73 7.88
N VAL A 14 -13.30 48.48 7.21
CA VAL A 14 -11.94 48.63 7.73
C VAL A 14 -11.86 49.94 8.52
N GLY A 15 -11.54 49.81 9.81
CA GLY A 15 -11.43 50.92 10.73
C GLY A 15 -10.57 52.03 10.12
N ALA A 16 -11.14 53.24 10.12
CA ALA A 16 -10.39 54.45 9.86
C ALA A 16 -9.20 54.46 10.83
N VAL A 17 -8.01 54.57 10.25
CA VAL A 17 -6.74 54.81 10.93
C VAL A 17 -6.96 55.85 12.02
N ASP A 18 -6.73 55.47 13.27
CA ASP A 18 -6.65 56.40 14.38
C ASP A 18 -5.68 57.52 13.98
N GLN A 19 -6.19 58.74 14.12
CA GLN A 19 -5.47 59.97 13.93
C GLN A 19 -4.24 59.97 14.87
N LEU A 20 -3.07 59.68 14.30
CA LEU A 20 -1.82 60.14 14.88
C LEU A 20 -1.84 61.67 14.85
N GLU A 21 -2.03 62.26 16.03
CA GLU A 21 -1.87 63.68 16.28
C GLU A 21 -0.56 64.17 15.65
N PRO A 22 -0.58 65.25 14.85
CA PRO A 22 0.65 65.84 14.35
C PRO A 22 1.33 66.57 15.52
N ALA A 23 2.45 66.01 16.00
CA ALA A 23 3.32 66.71 16.92
C ALA A 23 3.70 68.09 16.35
N GLU A 24 3.49 69.13 17.16
CA GLU A 24 3.82 70.52 16.85
C GLU A 24 5.22 70.66 16.25
N ALA A 25 5.28 71.26 15.05
CA ALA A 25 6.52 71.62 14.41
C ALA A 25 7.18 72.79 15.16
N PRO A 26 8.48 72.72 15.53
CA PRO A 26 9.21 73.91 15.92
C PRO A 26 9.41 74.78 14.67
N SER A 27 8.93 76.02 14.75
CA SER A 27 9.18 77.07 13.79
C SER A 27 10.69 77.30 13.61
N ARG A 28 11.25 76.88 12.47
CA ARG A 28 12.52 77.38 11.96
C ARG A 28 12.48 77.52 10.44
N GLU A 29 12.70 78.75 10.00
CA GLU A 29 13.01 79.14 8.64
C GLU A 29 14.11 78.22 8.05
N GLY A 30 13.84 77.58 6.92
CA GLY A 30 14.84 76.70 6.29
C GLY A 30 14.35 75.91 5.09
N SER A 31 14.47 76.50 3.90
CA SER A 31 14.61 75.87 2.58
C SER A 31 13.58 74.82 2.13
N GLY A 32 12.77 75.19 1.12
CA GLY A 32 11.77 74.33 0.46
C GLY A 32 12.30 73.06 -0.25
N ARG A 33 13.59 72.74 -0.15
CA ARG A 33 14.18 71.49 -0.68
C ARG A 33 13.88 70.26 0.18
N TRP A 34 13.71 70.45 1.49
CA TRP A 34 13.52 69.32 2.42
C TRP A 34 12.13 68.67 2.30
N ARG A 35 11.12 69.46 1.94
CA ARG A 35 9.76 68.97 1.69
C ARG A 35 9.68 68.02 0.48
N TRP A 36 10.47 68.29 -0.57
CA TRP A 36 10.54 67.43 -1.75
C TRP A 36 11.33 66.14 -1.50
N ALA A 37 12.34 66.19 -0.63
CA ALA A 37 13.07 64.99 -0.23
C ALA A 37 12.18 63.99 0.53
N PHE A 38 11.28 64.47 1.39
CA PHE A 38 10.31 63.62 2.09
C PHE A 38 9.32 62.92 1.15
N LEU A 39 8.80 63.63 0.14
CA LEU A 39 7.88 63.06 -0.85
C LEU A 39 8.56 61.99 -1.72
N ALA A 40 9.81 62.24 -2.15
CA ALA A 40 10.57 61.27 -2.91
C ALA A 40 10.87 60.01 -2.08
N LEU A 41 11.22 60.18 -0.80
CA LEU A 41 11.50 59.07 0.10
C LEU A 41 10.24 58.24 0.41
N ALA A 42 9.08 58.89 0.56
CA ALA A 42 7.80 58.20 0.70
C ALA A 42 7.41 57.41 -0.56
N PHE A 43 7.70 57.93 -1.76
CA PHE A 43 7.46 57.23 -3.02
C PHE A 43 8.39 56.02 -3.21
N VAL A 44 9.66 56.15 -2.81
CA VAL A 44 10.61 55.04 -2.83
C VAL A 44 10.23 53.99 -1.79
N ALA A 45 9.88 54.38 -0.58
CA ALA A 45 9.43 53.45 0.46
C ALA A 45 8.14 52.73 0.05
N GLY A 46 7.16 53.45 -0.50
CA GLY A 46 5.91 52.88 -1.02
C GLY A 46 6.12 51.99 -2.25
N GLY A 47 7.05 52.34 -3.13
CA GLY A 47 7.41 51.53 -4.30
C GLY A 47 8.16 50.25 -3.93
N VAL A 48 9.06 50.31 -2.95
CA VAL A 48 9.77 49.13 -2.43
C VAL A 48 8.82 48.21 -1.67
N LEU A 49 7.93 48.75 -0.81
CA LEU A 49 6.89 47.95 -0.16
C LEU A 49 5.89 47.36 -1.15
N GLY A 50 5.52 48.11 -2.19
CA GLY A 50 4.62 47.63 -3.25
C GLY A 50 5.22 46.49 -4.06
N LEU A 51 6.52 46.53 -4.35
CA LEU A 51 7.25 45.43 -5.01
C LEU A 51 7.33 44.18 -4.12
N VAL A 52 7.62 44.34 -2.83
CA VAL A 52 7.68 43.21 -1.88
C VAL A 52 6.30 42.56 -1.69
N VAL A 53 5.22 43.34 -1.70
CA VAL A 53 3.84 42.80 -1.59
C VAL A 53 3.34 42.20 -2.91
N ALA A 54 3.86 42.60 -4.06
CA ALA A 54 3.54 41.98 -5.34
C ALA A 54 4.28 40.65 -5.52
N ASP A 55 5.57 40.60 -5.17
CA ASP A 55 6.40 39.39 -5.20
C ASP A 55 5.85 38.33 -4.23
N SER A 56 5.45 38.73 -3.02
CA SER A 56 4.84 37.80 -2.07
C SER A 56 3.42 37.35 -2.45
N ARG A 57 2.75 38.05 -3.38
CA ARG A 57 1.42 37.64 -3.88
C ARG A 57 1.50 36.64 -5.01
N ASP A 58 2.51 36.76 -5.88
CA ASP A 58 2.77 35.74 -6.90
C ASP A 58 3.30 34.45 -6.27
N ASP A 59 4.09 34.53 -5.19
CA ASP A 59 4.44 33.36 -4.38
C ASP A 59 3.21 32.80 -3.65
N ALA A 60 2.35 33.65 -3.07
CA ALA A 60 1.14 33.23 -2.33
C ALA A 60 0.10 32.51 -3.22
N ALA A 61 -0.01 32.88 -4.49
CA ALA A 61 -0.94 32.26 -5.45
C ALA A 61 -0.40 30.96 -6.06
N ALA A 62 0.93 30.73 -6.01
CA ALA A 62 1.57 29.49 -6.44
C ALA A 62 1.53 28.38 -5.35
N TYR A 63 1.08 28.68 -4.12
CA TYR A 63 0.71 27.66 -3.12
C TYR A 63 -0.64 27.01 -3.45
N ALA A 64 -0.83 26.60 -4.71
CA ALA A 64 -1.84 25.61 -5.03
C ALA A 64 -1.53 24.37 -4.18
N ASP A 65 -2.47 24.08 -3.30
CA ASP A 65 -2.41 23.00 -2.32
C ASP A 65 -2.36 21.68 -3.10
N VAL A 66 -1.15 21.15 -3.34
CA VAL A 66 -1.00 19.84 -3.97
C VAL A 66 -1.47 18.83 -2.94
N ARG A 67 -2.66 18.31 -3.16
CA ARG A 67 -3.31 17.33 -2.29
C ARG A 67 -3.43 16.04 -3.07
N LEU A 68 -2.72 15.02 -2.62
CA LEU A 68 -2.75 13.70 -3.23
C LEU A 68 -3.38 12.71 -2.26
N VAL A 69 -4.16 11.78 -2.79
CA VAL A 69 -4.68 10.64 -2.05
C VAL A 69 -4.17 9.39 -2.72
N SER A 70 -3.65 8.45 -1.93
CA SER A 70 -3.26 7.13 -2.41
C SER A 70 -4.42 6.14 -2.28
N GLY A 71 -4.56 5.29 -3.28
CA GLY A 71 -5.61 4.29 -3.38
C GLY A 71 -5.07 2.88 -3.28
N MET A 72 -5.52 2.02 -4.19
CA MET A 72 -5.05 0.64 -4.28
C MET A 72 -3.53 0.60 -4.45
N VAL A 73 -2.91 -0.24 -3.62
CA VAL A 73 -1.51 -0.60 -3.67
C VAL A 73 -1.39 -1.97 -4.33
N MET A 74 -0.60 -2.03 -5.40
CA MET A 74 -0.19 -3.27 -6.05
C MET A 74 1.31 -3.40 -5.87
N SER A 75 1.75 -4.42 -5.15
CA SER A 75 3.16 -4.67 -4.90
C SER A 75 3.57 -5.97 -5.60
N SER A 76 4.74 -5.96 -6.21
CA SER A 76 5.41 -7.19 -6.63
C SER A 76 6.70 -7.30 -5.84
N TYR A 77 6.78 -8.31 -4.98
CA TYR A 77 7.89 -8.45 -4.05
C TYR A 77 9.08 -9.14 -4.73
N GLY A 78 10.26 -8.57 -4.51
CA GLY A 78 11.53 -9.29 -4.31
C GLY A 78 11.74 -9.54 -2.81
N GLN A 79 12.92 -9.96 -2.34
CA GLN A 79 13.26 -9.92 -0.90
C GLN A 79 13.29 -8.49 -0.33
N ALA A 80 13.06 -7.48 -1.19
CA ALA A 80 13.02 -6.07 -0.83
C ALA A 80 14.32 -5.61 -0.16
N ASP A 81 15.43 -6.23 -0.55
CA ASP A 81 16.77 -5.99 -0.04
C ASP A 81 17.69 -5.44 -1.16
N GLU A 82 18.97 -5.25 -0.84
CA GLU A 82 19.98 -4.76 -1.80
C GLU A 82 20.26 -5.73 -2.96
N VAL A 83 19.82 -6.99 -2.88
CA VAL A 83 20.09 -8.03 -3.89
C VAL A 83 18.92 -8.19 -4.85
N LEU A 84 17.69 -8.08 -4.32
CA LEU A 84 16.44 -8.17 -5.06
C LEU A 84 15.52 -7.01 -4.62
N PRO A 85 15.76 -5.79 -5.13
CA PRO A 85 14.95 -4.64 -4.77
C PRO A 85 13.49 -4.87 -5.18
N SER A 86 12.60 -4.34 -4.35
CA SER A 86 11.16 -4.47 -4.53
C SER A 86 10.58 -3.41 -5.44
N GLN A 87 9.33 -3.63 -5.81
CA GLN A 87 8.54 -2.74 -6.62
C GLN A 87 7.20 -2.46 -5.94
N ILE A 88 6.78 -1.20 -6.04
CA ILE A 88 5.41 -0.80 -5.72
C ILE A 88 4.76 -0.05 -6.88
N GLU A 89 3.48 -0.32 -7.09
CA GLU A 89 2.56 0.45 -7.92
C GLU A 89 1.43 0.98 -7.03
N VAL A 90 1.20 2.28 -7.06
CA VAL A 90 0.18 2.94 -6.24
C VAL A 90 -0.71 3.76 -7.14
N THR A 91 -2.02 3.59 -6.99
CA THR A 91 -2.98 4.50 -7.61
C THR A 91 -3.03 5.81 -6.82
N VAL A 92 -2.92 6.94 -7.51
CA VAL A 92 -2.86 8.28 -6.90
C VAL A 92 -3.94 9.15 -7.53
N LEU A 93 -4.69 9.87 -6.68
CA LEU A 93 -5.67 10.86 -7.08
C LEU A 93 -5.16 12.26 -6.73
N ASN A 94 -5.05 13.12 -7.73
CA ASN A 94 -4.77 14.53 -7.52
C ASN A 94 -6.08 15.27 -7.19
N LEU A 95 -6.22 15.71 -5.93
CA LEU A 95 -7.34 16.53 -5.45
C LEU A 95 -7.09 18.05 -5.61
N GLY A 96 -5.90 18.43 -6.06
CA GLY A 96 -5.53 19.82 -6.34
C GLY A 96 -6.26 20.39 -7.56
N GLU A 97 -6.16 21.70 -7.75
CA GLU A 97 -6.79 22.40 -8.88
C GLU A 97 -5.95 22.38 -10.17
N HIS A 98 -4.70 21.92 -10.06
CA HIS A 98 -3.73 21.95 -11.15
C HIS A 98 -3.06 20.59 -11.35
N GLU A 99 -2.68 20.34 -12.59
CA GLU A 99 -1.87 19.19 -12.97
C GLU A 99 -0.51 19.24 -12.28
N VAL A 100 -0.02 18.07 -11.88
CA VAL A 100 1.31 17.86 -11.31
C VAL A 100 1.98 16.68 -12.01
N GLU A 101 3.31 16.68 -12.05
CA GLU A 101 4.09 15.52 -12.48
C GLU A 101 4.55 14.74 -11.24
N ILE A 102 4.30 13.44 -11.19
CA ILE A 102 4.85 12.52 -10.19
C ILE A 102 6.23 12.08 -10.66
N LEU A 103 7.25 12.29 -9.82
CA LEU A 103 8.66 12.03 -10.11
C LEU A 103 9.23 10.82 -9.37
N GLY A 104 8.41 10.16 -8.54
CA GLY A 104 8.82 9.00 -7.75
C GLY A 104 7.99 8.83 -6.50
N LEU A 105 8.04 7.62 -5.96
CA LEU A 105 7.34 7.21 -4.74
C LEU A 105 8.37 6.77 -3.71
N GLN A 106 8.19 7.16 -2.46
CA GLN A 106 8.98 6.65 -1.36
C GLN A 106 8.05 6.33 -0.19
N PRO A 107 7.61 5.07 -0.09
CA PRO A 107 6.94 4.60 1.12
C PRO A 107 7.76 4.81 2.39
N HIS A 108 7.09 4.99 3.51
CA HIS A 108 7.75 5.00 4.81
C HIS A 108 8.48 3.67 5.08
N GLY A 109 9.64 3.74 5.73
CA GLY A 109 10.49 2.57 5.98
C GLY A 109 11.24 2.03 4.76
N THR A 110 11.27 2.78 3.65
CA THR A 110 11.98 2.37 2.43
C THR A 110 13.00 3.40 1.95
N THR A 111 13.99 2.91 1.22
CA THR A 111 14.94 3.71 0.45
C THR A 111 14.94 3.23 -1.00
N VAL A 112 15.25 4.13 -1.93
CA VAL A 112 15.47 3.76 -3.33
C VAL A 112 16.94 3.44 -3.52
N GLU A 113 17.24 2.33 -4.19
CA GLU A 113 18.60 1.87 -4.49
C GLU A 113 19.42 3.00 -5.14
N PRO A 114 20.64 3.26 -4.65
CA PRO A 114 21.52 4.25 -5.27
C PRO A 114 21.84 3.89 -6.73
N GLY A 115 21.35 4.71 -7.66
CA GLY A 115 21.56 4.50 -9.10
C GLY A 115 20.46 3.68 -9.78
N ALA A 116 19.35 3.41 -9.09
CA ALA A 116 18.10 3.02 -9.74
C ALA A 116 17.76 4.02 -10.84
N GLU A 117 17.20 3.52 -11.95
CA GLU A 117 16.75 4.36 -13.05
C GLU A 117 15.66 5.30 -12.53
N GLU A 118 15.77 6.60 -12.83
CA GLU A 118 14.72 7.54 -12.46
C GLU A 118 13.46 7.22 -13.26
N GLU A 119 12.35 7.07 -12.56
CA GLU A 119 11.05 6.82 -13.19
C GLU A 119 10.69 7.96 -14.15
N GLU A 120 10.08 7.59 -15.27
CA GLU A 120 9.58 8.59 -16.21
C GLU A 120 8.51 9.46 -15.51
N PRO A 121 8.62 10.81 -15.57
CA PRO A 121 7.64 11.68 -14.96
C PRO A 121 6.21 11.36 -15.41
N LEU A 122 5.33 11.10 -14.45
CA LEU A 122 3.95 10.73 -14.70
C LEU A 122 3.04 11.93 -14.47
N THR A 123 2.33 12.38 -15.50
CA THR A 123 1.34 13.45 -15.40
C THR A 123 0.11 13.00 -14.61
N ALA A 124 -0.28 13.76 -13.59
CA ALA A 124 -1.46 13.53 -12.75
C ALA A 124 -2.46 14.70 -12.84
N PRO A 125 -3.49 14.60 -13.69
CA PRO A 125 -4.53 15.63 -13.82
C PRO A 125 -5.43 15.75 -12.59
N PRO A 126 -5.99 16.95 -12.31
CA PRO A 126 -7.00 17.14 -11.26
C PRO A 126 -8.21 16.21 -11.39
N GLY A 127 -8.55 15.52 -10.31
CA GLY A 127 -9.74 14.65 -10.21
C GLY A 127 -9.61 13.31 -10.93
N GLU A 128 -8.44 12.96 -11.44
CA GLU A 128 -8.18 11.70 -12.14
C GLU A 128 -7.25 10.78 -11.33
N TRP A 129 -7.56 9.48 -11.37
CA TRP A 129 -6.69 8.44 -10.83
C TRP A 129 -5.63 8.07 -11.85
N VAL A 130 -4.37 8.07 -11.42
CA VAL A 130 -3.22 7.60 -12.21
C VAL A 130 -2.47 6.52 -11.44
N THR A 131 -1.79 5.60 -12.14
CA THR A 131 -0.97 4.58 -11.49
C THR A 131 0.49 5.00 -11.55
N ALA A 132 1.05 5.36 -10.41
CA ALA A 132 2.47 5.65 -10.26
C ALA A 132 3.22 4.37 -9.87
N ARG A 133 4.43 4.21 -10.39
CA ARG A 133 5.30 3.06 -10.18
C ARG A 133 6.62 3.53 -9.56
N GLN A 134 7.19 2.70 -8.70
CA GLN A 134 8.55 2.86 -8.23
C GLN A 134 9.24 1.49 -8.19
N ASP A 135 10.32 1.39 -8.95
CA ASP A 135 11.29 0.31 -8.91
C ASP A 135 12.44 0.61 -7.92
N GLY A 136 13.22 -0.41 -7.58
CA GLY A 136 14.46 -0.22 -6.82
C GLY A 136 14.26 -0.01 -5.31
N LEU A 137 13.13 -0.43 -4.73
CA LEU A 137 12.83 -0.17 -3.32
C LEU A 137 13.51 -1.19 -2.40
N ILE A 138 14.32 -0.68 -1.47
CA ILE A 138 14.94 -1.42 -0.38
C ILE A 138 14.17 -1.10 0.90
N VAL A 139 13.66 -2.13 1.56
CA VAL A 139 12.88 -2.02 2.80
C VAL A 139 13.81 -2.20 3.99
N ASP A 140 13.72 -1.30 4.97
CA ASP A 140 14.42 -1.45 6.25
C ASP A 140 13.59 -2.36 7.18
N CYS A 141 13.87 -3.66 7.13
CA CYS A 141 13.14 -4.66 7.92
C CYS A 141 13.44 -4.63 9.43
N ASP A 142 14.49 -3.90 9.85
CA ASP A 142 14.84 -3.71 11.26
C ASP A 142 14.26 -2.41 11.83
N ALA A 143 13.80 -1.49 10.97
CA ALA A 143 13.11 -0.29 11.40
C ALA A 143 11.77 -0.67 12.06
N GLU A 144 11.49 -0.07 13.22
CA GLU A 144 10.13 -0.05 13.75
C GLU A 144 9.28 0.66 12.69
N VAL A 145 8.42 -0.09 12.00
CA VAL A 145 7.38 0.49 11.14
C VAL A 145 6.42 1.19 12.08
N ASP A 146 6.78 2.41 12.48
CA ASP A 146 5.87 3.31 13.17
C ASP A 146 4.59 3.37 12.35
N ALA A 147 3.45 3.40 13.03
CA ALA A 147 2.10 3.22 12.48
C ALA A 147 1.65 4.32 11.49
N GLU A 148 2.58 5.09 10.92
CA GLU A 148 2.38 6.02 9.84
C GLU A 148 2.30 5.21 8.53
N ASP A 149 1.06 4.93 8.10
CA ASP A 149 0.75 4.34 6.80
C ASP A 149 0.64 5.48 5.78
N GLY A 150 1.50 5.47 4.76
CA GLY A 150 1.58 6.56 3.79
C GLY A 150 2.70 6.40 2.79
N VAL A 151 2.62 7.19 1.72
CA VAL A 151 3.65 7.27 0.67
C VAL A 151 4.07 8.72 0.47
N GLN A 152 5.37 8.97 0.53
CA GLN A 152 5.94 10.26 0.17
C GLN A 152 6.07 10.30 -1.36
N ILE A 153 5.40 11.26 -1.98
CA ILE A 153 5.39 11.41 -3.44
C ILE A 153 6.19 12.66 -3.78
N ARG A 154 7.28 12.47 -4.53
CA ARG A 154 8.02 13.60 -5.10
C ARG A 154 7.27 14.09 -6.33
N VAL A 155 6.90 15.36 -6.35
CA VAL A 155 6.12 15.97 -7.43
C VAL A 155 6.77 17.23 -7.97
N ARG A 156 6.48 17.54 -9.23
CA ARG A 156 6.75 18.84 -9.86
C ARG A 156 5.43 19.52 -10.19
N ASP A 157 5.25 20.74 -9.73
CA ASP A 157 4.07 21.53 -10.09
C ASP A 157 4.18 22.19 -11.47
N ALA A 158 3.08 22.82 -11.92
CA ALA A 158 3.02 23.53 -13.20
C ALA A 158 4.03 24.70 -13.32
N GLY A 159 4.55 25.20 -12.19
CA GLY A 159 5.62 26.21 -12.15
C GLY A 159 7.02 25.62 -12.29
N GLY A 160 7.14 24.29 -12.31
CA GLY A 160 8.40 23.57 -12.34
C GLY A 160 9.04 23.37 -10.97
N THR A 161 8.34 23.69 -9.87
CA THR A 161 8.89 23.54 -8.52
C THR A 161 8.72 22.11 -8.05
N GLU A 162 9.82 21.49 -7.63
CA GLU A 162 9.82 20.14 -7.06
C GLU A 162 9.63 20.17 -5.54
N ARG A 163 8.77 19.29 -5.03
CA ARG A 163 8.51 19.12 -3.59
C ARG A 163 8.10 17.68 -3.27
N VAL A 164 8.20 17.31 -2.01
CA VAL A 164 7.67 16.03 -1.50
C VAL A 164 6.34 16.31 -0.81
N VAL A 165 5.33 15.50 -1.15
CA VAL A 165 3.98 15.56 -0.59
C VAL A 165 3.65 14.20 0.00
N GLU A 166 3.05 14.19 1.18
CA GLU A 166 2.53 12.97 1.78
C GLU A 166 1.14 12.70 1.21
N ALA A 167 0.94 11.51 0.64
CA ALA A 167 -0.38 11.11 0.17
C ALA A 167 -1.08 10.31 1.26
N ASP A 168 -2.26 10.78 1.66
CA ASP A 168 -3.09 10.08 2.63
C ASP A 168 -3.46 8.70 2.07
N GLY A 169 -3.22 7.64 2.85
CA GLY A 169 -3.68 6.29 2.57
C GLY A 169 -5.17 6.13 2.86
N MET A 170 -5.85 5.31 2.05
CA MET A 170 -7.19 4.84 2.37
C MET A 170 -7.10 3.48 3.06
N PRO A 171 -7.27 3.40 4.40
CA PRO A 171 -7.01 2.18 5.16
C PRO A 171 -7.91 1.00 4.77
N GLU A 172 -9.06 1.25 4.13
CA GLU A 172 -9.96 0.20 3.64
C GLU A 172 -9.43 -0.60 2.44
N TYR A 173 -8.35 -0.16 1.78
CA TYR A 173 -7.76 -0.83 0.61
C TYR A 173 -6.42 -1.56 0.91
N GLY A 174 -6.06 -1.68 2.18
CA GLY A 174 -4.77 -2.23 2.62
C GLY A 174 -3.69 -1.14 2.63
N GLY A 175 -2.82 -1.19 3.64
CA GLY A 175 -1.77 -0.19 3.81
C GLY A 175 -0.55 -0.45 2.93
N VAL A 176 0.13 0.63 2.56
CA VAL A 176 1.46 0.56 1.91
C VAL A 176 2.43 -0.17 2.84
N SER A 177 2.32 0.08 4.14
CA SER A 177 3.14 -0.57 5.17
C SER A 177 2.86 -2.07 5.30
N ASP A 178 1.60 -2.50 5.19
CA ASP A 178 1.25 -3.92 5.16
C ASP A 178 1.82 -4.61 3.94
N ALA A 179 1.75 -3.94 2.79
CA ALA A 179 2.38 -4.44 1.59
C ALA A 179 3.88 -4.65 1.81
N LEU A 180 4.62 -3.65 2.29
CA LEU A 180 6.08 -3.76 2.45
C LEU A 180 6.53 -4.76 3.50
N ARG A 181 5.73 -4.95 4.56
CA ARG A 181 6.00 -5.95 5.60
C ARG A 181 6.12 -7.37 5.05
N TYR A 182 5.33 -7.72 4.02
CA TYR A 182 5.47 -9.01 3.34
C TYR A 182 6.84 -9.22 2.67
N GLY A 183 7.51 -8.14 2.25
CA GLY A 183 8.89 -8.22 1.73
C GLY A 183 9.92 -8.56 2.81
N CYS A 184 9.62 -8.23 4.08
CA CYS A 184 10.48 -8.49 5.23
C CYS A 184 10.21 -9.84 5.91
N GLU A 185 9.08 -10.48 5.60
CA GLU A 185 8.81 -11.85 6.06
C GLU A 185 9.79 -12.78 5.35
N SER A 186 10.70 -13.39 6.12
CA SER A 186 11.64 -14.36 5.56
C SER A 186 10.88 -15.48 4.84
N ALA A 187 11.49 -16.11 3.84
CA ALA A 187 10.91 -17.27 3.15
C ALA A 187 10.48 -18.42 4.09
N ALA A 188 10.91 -18.40 5.37
CA ALA A 188 10.48 -19.34 6.41
C ALA A 188 9.08 -19.06 6.99
N GLU A 189 8.55 -17.84 6.83
CA GLU A 189 7.20 -17.45 7.28
C GLU A 189 6.17 -17.41 6.14
N ILE A 190 6.63 -17.52 4.89
CA ILE A 190 5.76 -17.63 3.71
C ILE A 190 5.22 -19.06 3.62
N TYR A 191 3.92 -19.21 3.89
CA TYR A 191 3.20 -20.46 3.65
C TYR A 191 2.76 -20.52 2.18
N PRO A 192 2.73 -21.71 1.56
CA PRO A 192 2.17 -21.85 0.22
C PRO A 192 0.68 -21.52 0.23
N ASP A 193 0.21 -20.88 -0.84
CA ASP A 193 -1.23 -20.81 -1.10
C ASP A 193 -1.70 -22.19 -1.59
N ILE A 194 -2.75 -22.72 -0.96
CA ILE A 194 -3.21 -24.09 -1.15
C ILE A 194 -4.63 -24.11 -1.68
N GLY A 195 -4.82 -24.79 -2.81
CA GLY A 195 -6.12 -25.16 -3.34
C GLY A 195 -6.26 -26.68 -3.42
N ALA A 196 -7.45 -27.21 -3.15
CA ALA A 196 -7.75 -28.62 -3.31
C ALA A 196 -8.85 -28.82 -4.36
N MET A 197 -8.68 -29.77 -5.27
CA MET A 197 -9.71 -30.12 -6.25
C MET A 197 -9.82 -31.63 -6.40
N VAL A 198 -11.04 -32.17 -6.30
CA VAL A 198 -11.28 -33.59 -6.58
C VAL A 198 -11.12 -33.82 -8.09
N THR A 199 -10.16 -34.68 -8.47
CA THR A 199 -9.83 -34.96 -9.87
C THR A 199 -10.26 -36.35 -10.31
N ALA A 200 -10.33 -37.30 -9.38
CA ALA A 200 -10.81 -38.65 -9.66
C ALA A 200 -11.54 -39.24 -8.45
N SER A 201 -12.46 -40.17 -8.72
CA SER A 201 -13.12 -40.99 -7.72
C SER A 201 -13.38 -42.38 -8.30
N ASP A 202 -13.00 -43.41 -7.56
CA ASP A 202 -13.29 -44.79 -7.87
C ASP A 202 -13.94 -45.50 -6.67
N ALA A 203 -14.13 -46.82 -6.74
CA ALA A 203 -14.88 -47.55 -5.70
C ALA A 203 -14.22 -47.51 -4.32
N GLU A 204 -12.89 -47.43 -4.24
CA GLU A 204 -12.11 -47.61 -3.00
C GLU A 204 -11.26 -46.39 -2.64
N SER A 205 -11.14 -45.43 -3.55
CA SER A 205 -10.32 -44.24 -3.39
C SER A 205 -10.90 -42.99 -4.06
N ILE A 206 -10.39 -41.84 -3.64
CA ILE A 206 -10.52 -40.59 -4.39
C ILE A 206 -9.16 -39.93 -4.56
N THR A 207 -8.97 -39.22 -5.66
CA THR A 207 -7.78 -38.39 -5.87
C THR A 207 -8.18 -36.93 -5.76
N ILE A 208 -7.50 -36.21 -4.87
CA ILE A 208 -7.59 -34.76 -4.70
C ILE A 208 -6.27 -34.17 -5.14
N ASP A 209 -6.28 -33.33 -6.17
CA ASP A 209 -5.12 -32.54 -6.56
C ASP A 209 -4.97 -31.36 -5.59
N VAL A 210 -3.90 -31.37 -4.82
CA VAL A 210 -3.53 -30.27 -3.91
C VAL A 210 -2.55 -29.37 -4.64
N ARG A 211 -3.02 -28.21 -5.05
CA ARG A 211 -2.22 -27.18 -5.69
C ARG A 211 -1.53 -26.34 -4.62
N LEU A 212 -0.21 -26.36 -4.62
CA LEU A 212 0.65 -25.53 -3.79
C LEU A 212 1.21 -24.43 -4.66
N SER A 213 1.09 -23.16 -4.24
CA SER A 213 1.67 -22.01 -4.94
C SER A 213 2.64 -21.30 -4.01
N ASN A 214 3.81 -20.92 -4.52
CA ASN A 214 4.80 -20.17 -3.75
C ASN A 214 4.66 -18.68 -4.09
N PRO A 215 4.04 -17.86 -3.22
CA PRO A 215 3.91 -16.42 -3.46
C PRO A 215 5.21 -15.67 -3.17
N GLY A 216 6.22 -16.34 -2.61
CA GLY A 216 7.51 -15.76 -2.30
C GLY A 216 8.44 -15.65 -3.51
N THR A 217 9.65 -15.19 -3.24
CA THR A 217 10.64 -14.79 -4.25
C THR A 217 11.83 -15.73 -4.32
N GLU A 218 11.93 -16.64 -3.35
CA GLU A 218 12.90 -17.72 -3.30
C GLU A 218 12.22 -19.08 -3.51
N PRO A 219 12.95 -20.10 -4.00
CA PRO A 219 12.44 -21.47 -4.03
C PRO A 219 12.04 -21.96 -2.64
N MET A 220 10.85 -22.57 -2.54
CA MET A 220 10.33 -23.15 -1.31
C MET A 220 10.48 -24.68 -1.35
N GLU A 221 11.24 -25.26 -0.42
CA GLU A 221 11.32 -26.73 -0.30
C GLU A 221 10.09 -27.27 0.43
N VAL A 222 9.31 -28.12 -0.23
CA VAL A 222 8.20 -28.87 0.38
C VAL A 222 8.75 -30.24 0.79
N SER A 223 8.84 -30.49 2.09
CA SER A 223 9.48 -31.70 2.64
C SER A 223 8.50 -32.75 3.15
N ALA A 224 7.27 -32.36 3.47
CA ALA A 224 6.20 -33.27 3.84
C ALA A 224 4.85 -32.79 3.32
N LEU A 225 4.02 -33.74 2.90
CA LEU A 225 2.62 -33.55 2.56
C LEU A 225 1.84 -34.77 3.07
N GLU A 226 1.29 -34.63 4.27
CA GLU A 226 0.63 -35.67 5.03
C GLU A 226 -0.85 -35.31 5.25
N THR A 227 -1.63 -36.24 5.80
CA THR A 227 -3.04 -36.00 6.11
C THR A 227 -3.31 -36.34 7.56
N ASP A 228 -4.04 -35.46 8.23
CA ASP A 228 -4.52 -35.70 9.59
C ASP A 228 -6.04 -35.90 9.54
N THR A 229 -6.44 -37.15 9.31
CA THR A 229 -7.86 -37.54 9.19
C THR A 229 -8.06 -38.96 9.69
N PRO A 230 -8.38 -39.16 10.98
CA PRO A 230 -8.60 -40.49 11.56
C PRO A 230 -9.48 -41.43 10.70
N GLY A 231 -8.93 -42.60 10.36
CA GLY A 231 -9.62 -43.64 9.57
C GLY A 231 -9.56 -43.44 8.06
N VAL A 232 -8.95 -42.37 7.58
CA VAL A 232 -8.66 -42.12 6.16
C VAL A 232 -7.18 -41.77 6.01
N ALA A 233 -6.50 -42.35 5.04
CA ALA A 233 -5.11 -42.02 4.74
C ALA A 233 -5.00 -41.54 3.30
N ALA A 234 -4.14 -40.55 3.05
CA ALA A 234 -3.73 -40.22 1.71
C ALA A 234 -2.27 -40.60 1.44
N ALA A 235 -2.02 -41.04 0.22
CA ALA A 235 -0.68 -41.18 -0.33
C ALA A 235 -0.43 -40.04 -1.31
N ALA A 236 0.68 -39.32 -1.11
CA ALA A 236 1.14 -38.32 -2.06
C ALA A 236 1.71 -39.00 -3.31
N GLY A 237 1.28 -38.53 -4.49
CA GLY A 237 1.78 -39.00 -5.79
C GLY A 237 3.02 -38.27 -6.30
N ALA A 238 3.65 -37.43 -5.47
CA ALA A 238 4.89 -36.74 -5.77
C ALA A 238 6.04 -37.28 -4.91
N ASP A 239 7.25 -37.28 -5.48
CA ASP A 239 8.47 -37.57 -4.72
C ASP A 239 8.81 -36.37 -3.84
N LEU A 240 8.91 -36.60 -2.52
CA LEU A 240 9.30 -35.59 -1.53
C LEU A 240 10.75 -35.84 -1.06
N PRO A 241 11.53 -34.79 -0.74
CA PRO A 241 11.19 -33.37 -0.87
C PRO A 241 11.24 -32.88 -2.34
N PHE A 242 10.54 -31.80 -2.66
CA PHE A 242 10.67 -31.09 -3.94
C PHE A 242 10.74 -29.56 -3.72
N GLU A 243 11.28 -28.85 -4.71
CA GLU A 243 11.35 -27.38 -4.70
C GLU A 243 10.18 -26.79 -5.51
N LEU A 244 9.49 -25.81 -4.92
CA LEU A 244 8.44 -25.01 -5.53
C LEU A 244 9.03 -23.64 -5.93
N PRO A 245 9.21 -23.36 -7.23
CA PRO A 245 9.79 -22.11 -7.69
C PRO A 245 8.96 -20.88 -7.29
N PRO A 246 9.59 -19.71 -7.13
CA PRO A 246 8.88 -18.48 -6.80
C PRO A 246 7.87 -18.08 -7.88
N GLY A 247 6.67 -17.68 -7.47
CA GLY A 247 5.57 -17.30 -8.37
C GLY A 247 4.93 -18.45 -9.14
N GLU A 248 5.34 -19.70 -8.91
CA GLU A 248 4.80 -20.88 -9.60
C GLU A 248 3.85 -21.70 -8.70
N SER A 249 3.03 -22.53 -9.36
CA SER A 249 2.13 -23.48 -8.72
C SER A 249 2.40 -24.90 -9.19
N VAL A 250 2.41 -25.85 -8.25
CA VAL A 250 2.55 -27.29 -8.51
C VAL A 250 1.33 -28.03 -7.96
N GLY A 251 0.72 -28.88 -8.79
CA GLY A 251 -0.33 -29.80 -8.37
C GLY A 251 0.26 -31.11 -7.86
N VAL A 252 -0.07 -31.48 -6.63
CA VAL A 252 0.32 -32.75 -6.02
C VAL A 252 -0.92 -33.62 -5.84
N PRO A 253 -1.08 -34.71 -6.61
CA PRO A 253 -2.21 -35.59 -6.43
C PRO A 253 -2.08 -36.37 -5.13
N LEU A 254 -3.05 -36.22 -4.23
CA LEU A 254 -3.22 -37.02 -3.03
C LEU A 254 -4.31 -38.07 -3.27
N THR A 255 -3.97 -39.35 -3.17
CA THR A 255 -4.94 -40.45 -3.28
C THR A 255 -5.37 -40.90 -1.91
N TRP A 256 -6.63 -40.65 -1.58
CA TRP A 256 -7.26 -40.91 -0.28
C TRP A 256 -7.97 -42.26 -0.28
N THR A 257 -7.79 -43.01 0.79
CA THR A 257 -8.37 -44.35 0.99
C THR A 257 -8.84 -44.50 2.43
N VAL A 258 -9.92 -45.25 2.63
CA VAL A 258 -10.42 -45.56 3.99
C VAL A 258 -9.59 -46.69 4.58
N THR A 259 -9.06 -46.47 5.79
CA THR A 259 -8.22 -47.43 6.51
C THR A 259 -8.90 -48.04 7.73
N ASP A 260 -9.82 -47.32 8.37
CA ASP A 260 -10.64 -47.81 9.49
C ASP A 260 -12.03 -47.17 9.44
N CYS A 261 -13.05 -47.98 9.11
CA CYS A 261 -14.43 -47.51 8.99
C CYS A 261 -15.03 -46.96 10.28
N ARG A 262 -14.62 -47.46 11.46
CA ARG A 262 -15.11 -46.95 12.74
C ARG A 262 -14.59 -45.56 13.00
N LEU A 263 -13.32 -45.30 12.66
CA LEU A 263 -12.71 -43.98 12.79
C LEU A 263 -13.19 -43.02 11.70
N ALA A 264 -13.24 -43.45 10.44
CA ALA A 264 -13.67 -42.60 9.33
C ALA A 264 -15.10 -42.05 9.52
N ARG A 265 -16.01 -42.86 10.09
CA ARG A 265 -17.39 -42.45 10.42
C ARG A 265 -17.48 -41.41 11.55
N THR A 266 -16.40 -41.17 12.31
CA THR A 266 -16.38 -40.09 13.33
C THR A 266 -16.26 -38.71 12.71
N TRP A 267 -15.84 -38.65 11.45
CA TRP A 267 -15.76 -37.44 10.63
C TRP A 267 -15.08 -36.23 11.30
N PRO A 268 -13.82 -36.34 11.71
CA PRO A 268 -13.03 -35.16 12.09
C PRO A 268 -12.72 -34.31 10.85
N ASP A 269 -12.66 -32.99 11.01
CA ASP A 269 -12.37 -32.02 9.93
C ASP A 269 -11.09 -32.43 9.17
N PRO A 270 -11.21 -32.90 7.91
CA PRO A 270 -10.07 -33.49 7.22
C PRO A 270 -9.13 -32.39 6.73
N GLN A 271 -7.84 -32.56 7.03
CA GLN A 271 -6.82 -31.57 6.74
C GLN A 271 -5.55 -32.19 6.15
N VAL A 272 -4.90 -31.41 5.30
CA VAL A 272 -3.55 -31.68 4.79
C VAL A 272 -2.55 -31.00 5.71
N VAL A 273 -1.60 -31.75 6.21
CA VAL A 273 -0.49 -31.24 7.03
C VAL A 273 0.74 -31.17 6.13
N TYR A 274 1.37 -30.02 6.06
CA TYR A 274 2.53 -29.81 5.19
C TYR A 274 3.72 -29.23 5.95
N ARG A 275 4.92 -29.50 5.45
CA ARG A 275 6.15 -28.90 5.97
C ARG A 275 6.90 -28.22 4.84
N VAL A 276 7.26 -26.96 5.07
CA VAL A 276 8.00 -26.12 4.12
C VAL A 276 9.26 -25.57 4.77
N GLY A 277 10.35 -25.47 4.00
CA GLY A 277 11.64 -24.95 4.46
C GLY A 277 12.72 -26.03 4.63
N ARG A 278 13.97 -25.63 4.41
CA ARG A 278 15.15 -26.52 4.28
C ARG A 278 15.86 -26.84 5.60
N TYR A 279 15.75 -25.95 6.60
CA TYR A 279 16.50 -26.05 7.86
C TYR A 279 15.60 -25.92 9.10
N ASP A 280 14.71 -24.93 9.12
CA ASP A 280 13.66 -24.76 10.13
C ASP A 280 12.31 -24.94 9.45
N ALA A 281 11.92 -26.21 9.23
CA ALA A 281 10.71 -26.52 8.50
C ALA A 281 9.47 -26.03 9.26
N SER A 282 8.76 -25.05 8.70
CA SER A 282 7.49 -24.55 9.20
C SER A 282 6.40 -25.60 8.96
N LEU A 283 5.63 -25.90 10.00
CA LEU A 283 4.50 -26.82 9.94
C LEU A 283 3.23 -26.04 9.68
N GLY A 284 2.56 -26.32 8.57
CA GLY A 284 1.27 -25.74 8.24
C GLY A 284 0.17 -26.81 8.14
N THR A 285 -1.07 -26.36 8.23
CA THR A 285 -2.26 -27.19 8.07
C THR A 285 -3.23 -26.51 7.13
N TYR A 286 -3.82 -27.27 6.22
CA TYR A 286 -4.84 -26.80 5.29
C TYR A 286 -6.10 -27.63 5.44
N PRO A 287 -7.21 -27.06 5.94
CA PRO A 287 -8.48 -27.74 5.96
C PRO A 287 -8.98 -27.90 4.52
N LEU A 288 -9.43 -29.11 4.17
CA LEU A 288 -9.98 -29.34 2.84
C LEU A 288 -11.23 -28.49 2.61
N ASP A 289 -11.45 -28.09 1.36
CA ASP A 289 -12.64 -27.33 0.98
C ASP A 289 -13.92 -28.20 1.02
N ALA A 290 -15.08 -27.55 1.04
CA ALA A 290 -16.36 -28.26 1.18
C ALA A 290 -16.59 -29.34 0.08
N PRO A 291 -16.25 -29.11 -1.20
CA PRO A 291 -16.31 -30.16 -2.22
C PRO A 291 -15.41 -31.38 -1.93
N ALA A 292 -14.14 -31.17 -1.53
CA ALA A 292 -13.25 -32.28 -1.19
C ALA A 292 -13.72 -33.04 0.05
N GLN A 293 -14.21 -32.32 1.08
CA GLN A 293 -14.82 -32.95 2.26
C GLN A 293 -16.01 -33.82 1.87
N ALA A 294 -16.93 -33.30 1.06
CA ALA A 294 -18.11 -34.05 0.59
C ALA A 294 -17.71 -35.31 -0.19
N ALA A 295 -16.66 -35.24 -1.02
CA ALA A 295 -16.16 -36.40 -1.74
C ALA A 295 -15.59 -37.47 -0.80
N LEU A 296 -14.88 -37.07 0.26
CA LEU A 296 -14.38 -38.00 1.27
C LEU A 296 -15.53 -38.63 2.11
N VAL A 297 -16.62 -37.91 2.37
CA VAL A 297 -17.83 -38.48 3.01
C VAL A 297 -18.40 -39.57 2.11
N LEU A 298 -18.58 -39.27 0.82
CA LEU A 298 -19.13 -40.21 -0.15
C LEU A 298 -18.22 -41.44 -0.34
N LEU A 299 -16.90 -41.26 -0.25
CA LEU A 299 -15.95 -42.37 -0.23
C LEU A 299 -16.18 -43.24 1.01
N THR A 300 -16.29 -42.62 2.19
CA THR A 300 -16.51 -43.32 3.46
C THR A 300 -17.82 -44.10 3.45
N ASP A 301 -18.91 -43.50 2.98
CA ASP A 301 -20.21 -44.16 2.84
C ASP A 301 -20.15 -45.32 1.85
N ARG A 302 -19.42 -45.18 0.74
CA ARG A 302 -19.26 -46.24 -0.27
C ARG A 302 -18.46 -47.42 0.26
N VAL A 303 -17.34 -47.18 0.94
CA VAL A 303 -16.45 -48.24 1.43
C VAL A 303 -17.00 -48.89 2.71
N CYS A 304 -17.63 -48.10 3.58
CA CYS A 304 -18.10 -48.56 4.88
C CYS A 304 -19.60 -48.87 4.93
N GLY A 305 -20.40 -48.47 3.94
CA GLY A 305 -21.87 -48.58 3.96
C GLY A 305 -22.39 -50.02 4.08
N ASP A 306 -21.59 -51.01 3.71
CA ASP A 306 -21.94 -52.44 3.76
C ASP A 306 -21.39 -53.17 5.01
N ALA A 307 -20.68 -52.48 5.91
CA ALA A 307 -20.14 -53.08 7.13
C ALA A 307 -21.16 -53.00 8.28
N PRO A 308 -21.70 -54.14 8.78
CA PRO A 308 -22.65 -54.19 9.89
C PRO A 308 -22.07 -53.68 11.22
#